data_AF-W4P4D9-F1
#
_entry.id   AF-W4P4D9-F1
#
_cell.length_a   1.000
_cell.length_b   1.000
_cell.length_c   1.000
_cell.angle_alpha   90.00
_cell.angle_beta   90.00
_cell.angle_gamma   90.00
#
_symmetry.space_group_name_H-M   'P 1'
#
loop_
_entity.id
_entity.type
_entity.pdbx_description
1 polymer ?
#
loop_
_entity_poly.entity_id
_entity_poly.type
_entity_poly.pdbx_seq_one_letter_code
_entity_poly.pdbx_strand_id
1 'polypeptide(L)'
;MQKRADKIKFCKALKERLIRESRSDLLRFTLSTMPTFRPADFHRRYYKVLTDFADGNIRKLMVFMPPQHGKSEGSTRRLPAFLLGKDPDKKLAIVSYNAPKARKFNREIQRIIDSPNITKYSPIQP
;
A
#
# COMPACT_ATOMS: atom_id res chain seq x y z
N MET A 1 23.43 7.41 -30.02
CA MET A 1 23.68 7.13 -28.58
C MET A 1 22.82 7.97 -27.62
N GLN A 2 22.47 9.22 -27.96
CA GLN A 2 21.66 10.13 -27.12
C GLN A 2 20.30 9.57 -26.64
N LYS A 3 19.51 8.94 -27.53
CA LYS A 3 18.15 8.41 -27.22
C LYS A 3 18.08 7.41 -26.06
N ARG A 4 19.14 6.64 -25.78
CA ARG A 4 19.17 5.68 -24.65
C ARG A 4 19.41 6.39 -23.32
N ALA A 5 20.31 7.38 -23.28
CA ALA A 5 20.59 8.18 -22.10
C ALA A 5 19.37 9.01 -21.67
N ASP A 6 18.66 9.59 -22.64
CA ASP A 6 17.43 10.35 -22.39
C ASP A 6 16.32 9.47 -21.84
N LYS A 7 16.17 8.24 -22.37
CA LYS A 7 15.18 7.27 -21.88
C LYS A 7 15.50 6.79 -20.46
N ILE A 8 16.78 6.59 -20.14
CA ILE A 8 17.23 6.24 -18.78
C ILE A 8 16.93 7.39 -17.81
N LYS A 9 17.25 8.63 -18.19
CA LYS A 9 17.00 9.84 -17.39
C LYS A 9 15.50 10.04 -17.15
N PHE A 10 14.69 9.84 -18.18
CA PHE A 10 13.23 9.90 -18.10
C PHE A 10 12.66 8.83 -17.17
N CYS A 11 13.09 7.57 -17.32
CA CYS A 11 12.68 6.48 -16.42
C CYS A 11 13.09 6.74 -14.96
N LYS A 12 14.27 7.34 -14.73
CA LYS A 12 14.73 7.72 -13.39
C LYS A 12 13.85 8.81 -12.77
N ALA A 13 13.52 9.86 -13.53
CA ALA A 13 12.62 10.92 -13.08
C ALA A 13 11.21 10.40 -12.78
N LEU A 14 10.67 9.51 -13.63
CA LEU A 14 9.39 8.83 -13.38
C LEU A 14 9.42 7.99 -12.09
N LYS A 15 10.52 7.29 -11.84
CA LYS A 15 10.71 6.48 -10.64
C LYS A 15 10.76 7.35 -9.37
N GLU A 16 11.50 8.47 -9.40
CA GLU A 16 11.58 9.42 -8.28
C GLU A 16 10.21 10.06 -7.99
N ARG A 17 9.47 10.41 -9.04
CA ARG A 17 8.10 10.90 -8.90
C ARG A 17 7.19 9.85 -8.28
N LEU A 18 7.26 8.60 -8.74
CA LEU A 18 6.47 7.49 -8.20
C LEU A 18 6.76 7.24 -6.71
N ILE A 19 8.02 7.37 -6.29
CA ILE A 19 8.43 7.28 -4.88
C ILE A 19 7.81 8.38 -4.02
N ARG A 20 7.79 9.62 -4.51
CA ARG A 20 7.16 10.71 -3.75
C ARG A 20 5.65 10.52 -3.67
N GLU A 21 5.04 10.13 -4.78
CA GLU A 21 3.61 9.89 -4.90
C GLU A 21 3.15 8.66 -4.09
N SER A 22 3.97 7.61 -3.95
CA SER A 22 3.61 6.43 -3.15
C SER A 22 3.44 6.74 -1.66
N ARG A 23 3.93 7.89 -1.19
CA ARG A 23 3.79 8.34 0.20
C ARG A 23 2.48 9.09 0.46
N SER A 24 1.77 9.56 -0.59
CA SER A 24 0.61 10.42 -0.41
C SER A 24 -0.67 9.64 -0.06
N ASP A 25 -0.92 8.53 -0.75
CA ASP A 25 -2.14 7.75 -0.55
C ASP A 25 -1.92 6.24 -0.74
N LEU A 26 -2.84 5.46 -0.19
CA LEU A 26 -2.73 4.01 -0.16
C LEU A 26 -2.80 3.38 -1.55
N LEU A 27 -3.53 3.98 -2.50
CA LEU A 27 -3.66 3.44 -3.84
C LEU A 27 -2.32 3.53 -4.57
N ARG A 28 -1.66 4.69 -4.50
CA ARG A 28 -0.33 4.89 -5.08
C ARG A 28 0.72 3.98 -4.45
N PHE A 29 0.70 3.83 -3.13
CA PHE A 29 1.53 2.84 -2.43
C PHE A 29 1.29 1.41 -2.95
N THR A 30 0.03 1.05 -3.21
CA THR A 30 -0.31 -0.27 -3.72
C THR A 30 0.17 -0.47 -5.16
N LEU A 31 0.04 0.53 -6.02
CA LEU A 31 0.55 0.47 -7.40
C LEU A 31 2.08 0.38 -7.46
N SER A 32 2.80 1.04 -6.56
CA SER A 32 4.26 0.98 -6.51
C SER A 32 4.77 -0.34 -5.93
N THR A 33 4.07 -0.94 -4.97
CA THR A 33 4.46 -2.21 -4.31
C THR A 33 3.83 -3.45 -4.95
N MET A 34 2.84 -3.28 -5.83
CA MET A 34 2.20 -4.34 -6.61
C MET A 34 1.90 -3.83 -8.02
N PRO A 35 2.92 -3.82 -8.92
CA PRO A 35 2.75 -3.31 -10.29
C PRO A 35 1.73 -4.09 -11.13
N THR A 36 1.40 -5.32 -10.73
CA THR A 36 0.37 -6.15 -11.38
C THR A 36 -1.05 -5.75 -11.02
N PHE A 37 -1.24 -4.88 -10.04
CA PHE A 37 -2.57 -4.42 -9.62
C PHE A 37 -3.18 -3.49 -10.67
N ARG A 38 -4.39 -3.83 -11.14
CA ARG A 38 -5.16 -3.00 -12.05
C ARG A 38 -6.42 -2.48 -11.36
N PRO A 39 -6.44 -1.22 -10.87
CA PRO A 39 -7.58 -0.70 -10.14
C PRO A 39 -8.74 -0.38 -11.09
N ALA A 40 -9.87 -1.05 -10.89
CA ALA A 40 -11.18 -0.58 -11.36
C ALA A 40 -11.67 0.65 -10.56
N ASP A 41 -12.72 1.32 -11.03
CA ASP A 41 -13.21 2.57 -10.44
C ASP A 41 -13.61 2.45 -8.96
N PHE A 42 -14.21 1.32 -8.59
CA PHE A 42 -14.57 1.07 -7.20
C PHE A 42 -13.32 0.98 -6.29
N HIS A 43 -12.19 0.50 -6.80
CA HIS A 43 -10.95 0.47 -6.04
C HIS A 43 -10.47 1.89 -5.74
N ARG A 44 -10.62 2.84 -6.67
CA ARG A 44 -10.22 4.23 -6.43
C ARG A 44 -10.98 4.83 -5.24
N ARG A 45 -12.31 4.61 -5.19
CA ARG A 45 -13.14 5.06 -4.06
C ARG A 45 -12.79 4.32 -2.78
N TYR A 46 -12.66 3.01 -2.85
CA TYR A 46 -12.33 2.16 -1.71
C TYR A 46 -10.99 2.55 -1.06
N TYR A 47 -9.92 2.67 -1.85
CA TYR A 47 -8.59 3.03 -1.35
C TYR A 47 -8.52 4.48 -0.86
N LYS A 48 -9.33 5.39 -1.44
CA LYS A 48 -9.48 6.73 -0.89
C LYS A 48 -10.04 6.68 0.54
N VAL A 49 -11.13 5.94 0.77
CA VAL A 49 -11.72 5.81 2.12
C VAL A 49 -10.73 5.17 3.11
N LEU A 50 -9.95 4.18 2.68
CA LEU A 50 -8.89 3.61 3.51
C LEU A 50 -7.76 4.62 3.81
N THR A 51 -7.44 5.50 2.87
CA THR A 51 -6.45 6.58 3.07
C THR A 51 -6.98 7.60 4.08
N ASP A 52 -8.24 8.00 3.95
CA ASP A 52 -8.89 8.91 4.90
C ASP A 52 -8.94 8.31 6.32
N PHE A 53 -9.10 6.98 6.43
CA PHE A 53 -8.95 6.25 7.70
C PHE A 53 -7.50 6.25 8.20
N ALA A 54 -6.52 5.99 7.33
CA ALA A 54 -5.11 5.98 7.69
C ALA A 54 -4.61 7.35 8.21
N ASP A 55 -5.14 8.43 7.64
CA ASP A 55 -4.80 9.81 7.99
C ASP A 55 -5.58 10.33 9.21
N GLY A 56 -6.49 9.52 9.77
CA GLY A 56 -7.27 9.87 10.96
C GLY A 56 -8.51 10.74 10.69
N ASN A 57 -8.80 11.06 9.42
CA ASN A 57 -10.04 11.74 9.01
C ASN A 57 -11.27 10.88 9.31
N ILE A 58 -11.12 9.55 9.29
CA ILE A 58 -12.13 8.59 9.70
C ILE A 58 -11.60 7.81 10.90
N ARG A 59 -12.27 7.91 12.05
CA ARG A 59 -11.86 7.20 13.28
C ARG A 59 -12.33 5.75 13.35
N LYS A 60 -13.50 5.46 12.78
CA LYS A 60 -14.14 4.14 12.77
C LYS A 60 -14.68 3.87 11.37
N LEU A 61 -14.21 2.80 10.73
CA LEU A 61 -14.56 2.46 9.36
C LEU A 61 -15.08 1.01 9.30
N MET A 62 -16.21 0.82 8.63
CA MET A 62 -16.72 -0.49 8.23
C MET A 62 -16.85 -0.55 6.71
N VAL A 63 -16.39 -1.63 6.08
CA VAL A 63 -16.36 -1.79 4.62
C VAL A 63 -17.25 -2.97 4.22
N PHE A 64 -18.33 -2.68 3.48
CA PHE A 64 -19.25 -3.69 2.95
C PHE A 64 -19.01 -3.86 1.46
N MET A 65 -18.33 -4.93 1.07
CA MET A 65 -18.01 -5.24 -0.32
C MET A 65 -18.18 -6.73 -0.62
N PRO A 66 -18.65 -7.12 -1.83
CA PRO A 66 -18.85 -8.51 -2.17
C PRO A 66 -17.54 -9.34 -2.12
N PRO A 67 -17.63 -10.69 -2.06
CA PRO A 67 -16.47 -11.58 -2.13
C PRO A 67 -15.58 -11.29 -3.36
N GLN A 68 -14.28 -11.57 -3.27
CA GLN A 68 -13.31 -11.43 -4.38
C GLN A 68 -13.04 -10.00 -4.91
N HIS A 69 -13.62 -8.95 -4.33
CA HIS A 69 -13.40 -7.56 -4.76
C HIS A 69 -12.15 -6.90 -4.14
N GLY A 70 -11.11 -7.68 -3.84
CA GLY A 70 -9.85 -7.13 -3.31
C GLY A 70 -9.96 -6.43 -1.95
N LYS A 71 -11.07 -6.56 -1.22
CA LYS A 71 -11.26 -5.88 0.08
C LYS A 71 -10.12 -6.18 1.05
N SER A 72 -9.81 -7.45 1.28
CA SER A 72 -8.72 -7.86 2.18
C SER A 72 -7.33 -7.49 1.65
N GLU A 73 -7.16 -7.32 0.33
CA GLU A 73 -5.90 -6.80 -0.21
C GLU A 73 -5.67 -5.37 0.30
N GLY A 74 -6.66 -4.49 0.14
CA GLY A 74 -6.58 -3.11 0.62
C GLY A 74 -6.53 -3.00 2.15
N SER A 75 -7.56 -3.49 2.84
CA SER A 75 -7.76 -3.23 4.27
C SER A 75 -6.83 -4.02 5.18
N THR A 76 -6.44 -5.24 4.77
CA THR A 76 -5.76 -6.18 5.65
C THR A 76 -4.29 -6.36 5.29
N ARG A 77 -3.91 -6.23 4.01
CA ARG A 77 -2.50 -6.39 3.61
C ARG A 77 -1.79 -5.07 3.39
N ARG A 78 -2.35 -4.22 2.51
CA ARG A 78 -1.71 -2.97 2.09
C ARG A 78 -1.78 -1.89 3.16
N LEU A 79 -2.94 -1.71 3.79
CA LEU A 79 -3.15 -0.67 4.78
C LEU A 79 -2.19 -0.78 5.99
N PRO A 80 -2.01 -1.94 6.65
CA PRO A 80 -1.06 -2.05 7.75
C PRO A 80 0.38 -1.76 7.33
N ALA A 81 0.81 -2.28 6.17
CA ALA A 81 2.14 -2.00 5.63
C ALA A 81 2.35 -0.52 5.32
N PHE A 82 1.33 0.17 4.81
CA PHE A 82 1.35 1.61 4.57
C PHE A 82 1.41 2.42 5.87
N LEU A 83 0.65 2.01 6.89
CA LEU A 83 0.64 2.65 8.20
C LEU A 83 1.98 2.52 8.93
N LEU A 84 2.54 1.31 8.98
CA LEU A 84 3.89 1.07 9.53
C LEU A 84 4.96 1.78 8.70
N GLY A 85 4.70 1.93 7.40
CA GLY A 85 5.53 2.72 6.53
C GLY A 85 5.55 4.22 6.85
N LYS A 86 4.45 4.77 7.36
CA LYS A 86 4.36 6.15 7.86
C LYS A 86 4.97 6.29 9.25
N ASP A 87 4.74 5.30 10.10
CA ASP A 87 5.06 5.33 11.52
C ASP A 87 5.40 3.90 11.98
N PRO A 88 6.70 3.55 12.04
CA PRO A 88 7.16 2.21 12.46
C PRO A 88 6.75 1.83 13.88
N ASP A 89 6.55 2.81 14.76
CA ASP A 89 6.18 2.61 16.17
C ASP A 89 4.66 2.46 16.36
N LYS A 90 3.88 2.61 15.29
CA LYS A 90 2.42 2.52 15.34
C LYS A 90 1.97 1.11 15.76
N LYS A 91 1.20 1.06 16.85
CA LYS A 91 0.60 -0.17 17.35
C LYS A 91 -0.61 -0.56 16.51
N LEU A 92 -0.50 -1.66 15.77
CA LEU A 92 -1.56 -2.20 14.92
C LEU A 92 -1.95 -3.61 15.39
N ALA A 93 -3.26 -3.90 15.37
CA ALA A 93 -3.80 -5.23 15.63
C ALA A 93 -4.66 -5.67 14.44
N ILE A 94 -4.46 -6.91 13.99
CA ILE A 94 -5.24 -7.50 12.90
C ILE A 94 -5.90 -8.77 13.43
N VAL A 95 -7.23 -8.79 13.39
CA VAL A 95 -8.04 -9.88 13.90
C VAL A 95 -8.75 -10.56 12.73
N SER A 96 -8.86 -11.89 12.79
CA SER A 96 -9.59 -12.65 11.78
C SER A 96 -10.32 -13.83 12.43
N TYR A 97 -11.29 -14.41 11.72
CA TYR A 97 -12.16 -15.47 12.20
C TYR A 97 -11.45 -16.68 12.82
N ASN A 98 -10.27 -17.07 12.32
CA ASN A 98 -9.53 -18.21 12.87
C ASN A 98 -8.00 -18.01 12.84
N ALA A 99 -7.30 -18.78 13.69
CA ALA A 99 -5.85 -18.70 13.84
C ALA A 99 -5.06 -18.99 12.55
N PRO A 100 -5.41 -19.99 11.70
CA PRO A 100 -4.71 -20.21 10.44
C PRO A 100 -4.79 -19.02 9.49
N LYS A 101 -5.96 -18.38 9.36
CA LYS A 101 -6.16 -17.21 8.49
C LYS A 101 -5.39 -16.00 9.01
N ALA A 102 -5.39 -15.78 10.33
CA ALA A 102 -4.62 -14.72 10.98
C ALA A 102 -3.12 -14.89 10.69
N ARG A 103 -2.58 -16.11 10.90
CA ARG A 103 -1.17 -16.41 10.62
C ARG A 103 -0.81 -16.19 9.15
N LYS A 104 -1.70 -16.54 8.22
CA LYS A 104 -1.50 -16.28 6.79
C LYS A 104 -1.41 -14.78 6.50
N PHE A 105 -2.34 -13.98 7.02
CA PHE A 105 -2.29 -12.52 6.83
C PHE A 105 -1.02 -11.91 7.41
N ASN A 106 -0.60 -12.32 8.62
CA ASN A 106 0.64 -11.82 9.21
C ASN A 106 1.84 -12.07 8.28
N ARG A 107 2.00 -13.30 7.77
CA ARG A 107 3.08 -13.61 6.82
C ARG A 107 3.03 -12.77 5.53
N GLU A 108 1.83 -12.54 4.99
CA GLU A 108 1.65 -11.73 3.78
C GLU A 108 2.02 -10.27 4.02
N ILE A 109 1.70 -9.71 5.18
CA ILE A 109 2.04 -8.34 5.55
C ILE A 109 3.55 -8.20 5.78
N GLN A 110 4.16 -9.11 6.53
CA GLN A 110 5.61 -9.12 6.76
C GLN A 110 6.37 -9.19 5.44
N ARG A 111 5.96 -10.06 4.50
CA ARG A 111 6.54 -10.11 3.15
C ARG A 111 6.43 -8.80 2.37
N ILE A 112 5.35 -8.05 2.58
CA ILE A 112 5.20 -6.73 1.97
C ILE A 112 6.22 -5.79 2.60
N ILE A 113 6.28 -5.71 3.94
CA ILE A 113 7.21 -4.86 4.72
C ILE A 113 8.68 -5.15 4.39
N ASP A 114 9.06 -6.42 4.39
CA ASP A 114 10.42 -6.90 4.13
C ASP A 114 10.85 -6.76 2.65
N SER A 115 9.92 -6.36 1.77
CA SER A 115 10.25 -6.18 0.36
C SER A 115 11.30 -5.07 0.20
N PRO A 116 12.38 -5.28 -0.59
CA PRO A 116 13.45 -4.28 -0.79
C PRO A 116 12.96 -2.92 -1.31
N ASN A 117 11.76 -2.91 -1.89
CA ASN A 117 11.12 -1.75 -2.46
C ASN A 117 10.43 -0.89 -1.39
N ILE A 118 9.99 -1.46 -0.27
CA ILE A 118 9.24 -0.71 0.74
C ILE A 118 10.06 0.42 1.34
N THR A 119 11.32 0.23 1.72
CA THR A 119 12.17 1.33 2.23
C THR A 119 12.22 2.53 1.27
N LYS A 120 12.10 2.29 -0.05
CA LYS A 120 12.10 3.37 -1.05
C LYS A 120 10.73 4.03 -1.22
N TYR A 121 9.65 3.24 -1.27
CA TYR A 121 8.29 3.74 -1.55
C TYR A 121 7.50 4.11 -0.29
N SER A 122 8.05 3.79 0.87
CA SER A 122 7.49 4.06 2.17
C SER A 122 7.93 5.44 2.69
N PRO A 123 7.11 6.12 3.51
CA PRO A 123 7.46 7.39 4.15
C PRO A 123 8.64 7.34 5.14
N ILE A 124 9.11 6.14 5.51
CA ILE A 124 10.26 5.91 6.39
C ILE A 124 11.45 6.76 5.92
N GLN A 125 11.89 7.69 6.76
CA GLN A 125 13.25 8.20 6.71
C GLN A 125 13.98 7.67 7.96
N PRO A 126 15.27 7.30 7.85
CA PRO A 126 16.11 7.11 9.03
C PRO A 126 16.21 8.40 9.85
#